data_AF-A0A3B9L8I2-F1
#
_entry.id   AF-A0A3B9L8I2-F1
#
_cell.length_a   1.000
_cell.length_b   1.000
_cell.length_c   1.000
_cell.angle_alpha   90.00
_cell.angle_beta   90.00
_cell.angle_gamma   90.00
#
_symmetry.space_group_name_H-M   'P 1'
#
loop_
_entity.id
_entity.type
_entity.pdbx_description
1 polymer ?
#
loop_
_entity_poly.entity_id
_entity_poly.type
_entity_poly.pdbx_seq_one_letter_code
_entity_poly.pdbx_strand_id
1 'polypeptide(L)' 'MEIYTNNPAKLLTSYRPYWAKRFGAAPILPMTRAEMDALGWDSCDIILVTGDAYIDHPSFG' A
#
# COMPACT_ATOMS: atom_id res chain seq x y z
N MET A 1 -10.30 23.08 -40.86
CA MET A 1 -8.92 22.83 -40.39
C MET A 1 -8.99 22.75 -38.87
N GLU A 2 -9.26 21.55 -38.36
CA GLU A 2 -9.34 21.31 -36.91
C GLU A 2 -7.94 21.40 -36.31
N ILE A 3 -7.79 22.30 -35.35
CA ILE A 3 -6.61 22.43 -34.51
C ILE A 3 -6.68 21.29 -33.49
N TYR A 4 -6.10 20.14 -33.83
CA TYR A 4 -5.87 19.08 -32.86
C TYR A 4 -4.86 19.61 -31.84
N THR A 5 -5.34 20.01 -30.66
CA THR A 5 -4.48 20.38 -29.54
C THR A 5 -3.73 19.11 -29.11
N ASN A 6 -2.50 18.98 -29.57
CA ASN A 6 -1.58 17.94 -29.13
C ASN A 6 -1.18 18.25 -27.68
N ASN A 7 -2.05 17.93 -26.73
CA ASN A 7 -1.76 18.06 -25.31
C ASN A 7 -1.15 16.73 -24.86
N PRO A 8 0.19 16.62 -24.73
CA PRO A 8 0.80 15.38 -24.30
C PRO A 8 0.29 15.05 -22.89
N ALA A 9 -0.15 13.81 -22.70
CA ALA A 9 -0.54 13.33 -21.39
C ALA A 9 0.60 13.55 -20.38
N LYS A 10 0.25 14.01 -19.18
CA LYS A 10 1.21 14.25 -18.11
C LYS A 10 1.94 12.94 -17.78
N LEU A 11 3.27 12.99 -17.66
CA LEU A 11 4.06 11.82 -17.25
C LEU A 11 3.62 11.34 -15.86
N LEU A 12 3.50 10.02 -15.65
CA LEU A 12 3.13 9.45 -14.34
C LEU A 12 4.08 9.88 -13.22
N THR A 13 5.36 10.08 -13.55
CA THR A 13 6.39 10.52 -12.60
C THR A 13 6.33 12.00 -12.25
N SER A 14 5.52 12.80 -12.96
CA SER A 14 5.37 14.24 -12.74
C SER A 14 4.33 14.61 -11.68
N TYR A 15 3.54 13.63 -11.22
CA TYR A 15 2.59 13.85 -10.13
C TYR A 15 3.33 14.02 -8.81
N ARG A 16 2.80 14.92 -7.96
CA ARG A 16 3.35 15.11 -6.62
C ARG A 16 3.28 13.78 -5.87
N PRO A 17 4.39 13.30 -5.30
CA PRO A 17 4.35 12.05 -4.57
C PRO A 17 3.37 12.09 -3.40
N TYR A 18 2.78 10.93 -3.09
CA TYR A 18 1.99 10.73 -1.87
C TYR A 18 2.82 11.07 -0.62
N TRP A 19 2.18 11.61 0.40
CA TRP A 19 2.85 12.18 1.59
C TRP A 19 3.69 11.13 2.33
N ALA A 20 3.26 9.86 2.34
CA ALA A 20 3.97 8.82 3.06
C ALA A 20 5.26 8.35 2.36
N LYS A 21 5.54 8.79 1.12
CA LYS A 21 6.78 8.43 0.40
C LYS A 21 8.05 8.76 1.19
N ARG A 22 7.98 9.71 2.14
CA ARG A 22 9.10 10.09 3.01
C ARG A 22 9.46 9.07 4.09
N PHE A 23 8.56 8.14 4.44
CA PHE A 23 8.76 7.17 5.53
C PHE A 23 9.42 5.86 5.07
N GLY A 24 9.61 5.66 3.76
CA GLY A 24 10.14 4.42 3.22
C GLY A 24 9.15 3.24 3.34
N ALA A 25 9.62 2.03 3.03
CA ALA A 25 8.84 0.82 3.23
C ALA A 25 8.88 0.38 4.69
N ALA A 26 7.75 -0.07 5.23
CA ALA A 26 7.71 -0.64 6.57
C ALA A 26 8.53 -1.95 6.61
N PRO A 27 9.27 -2.23 7.70
CA PRO A 27 10.04 -3.47 7.85
C PRO A 27 9.15 -4.71 8.01
N ILE A 28 7.92 -4.53 8.52
CA ILE A 28 6.88 -5.55 8.64
C ILE A 28 5.52 -4.94 8.27
N LEU A 29 4.59 -5.77 7.78
CA LEU A 29 3.21 -5.32 7.54
C LEU A 29 2.44 -5.31 8.87
N PRO A 30 1.74 -4.21 9.20
CA PRO A 30 0.90 -4.17 10.39
C PRO A 30 -0.29 -5.12 10.24
N MET A 31 -0.62 -5.82 11.33
CA MET A 31 -1.82 -6.67 11.42
C MET A 31 -2.89 -6.04 12.32
N THR A 32 -2.55 -4.96 13.04
CA THR A 32 -3.45 -4.24 13.94
C THR A 32 -3.38 -2.72 13.75
N ARG A 33 -4.43 -2.00 14.20
CA ARG A 33 -4.47 -0.53 14.20
C ARG A 33 -3.35 0.09 15.05
N ALA A 34 -3.01 -0.53 16.18
CA ALA A 34 -1.96 -0.03 17.07
C ALA A 34 -0.56 -0.11 16.41
N GLU A 35 -0.28 -1.18 15.66
CA GLU A 35 0.96 -1.31 14.89
C GLU A 35 1.02 -0.29 13.75
N MET A 36 -0.10 -0.03 13.08
CA MET A 36 -0.17 1.05 12.08
C MET A 36 0.17 2.42 12.72
N ASP A 37 -0.35 2.70 13.92
CA ASP A 37 -0.02 3.95 14.64
C ASP A 37 1.47 4.04 14.98
N ALA A 38 2.06 2.92 15.45
CA ALA A 38 3.49 2.84 15.75
C ALA A 38 4.38 3.05 14.50
N LEU A 39 3.91 2.60 13.33
CA LEU A 39 4.59 2.81 12.05
C LEU A 39 4.27 4.17 11.41
N GLY A 40 3.38 4.97 11.99
CA GLY A 40 2.94 6.25 11.44
C GLY A 40 2.05 6.14 10.20
N TRP A 41 1.38 5.01 10.01
CA TRP A 41 0.42 4.79 8.93
C TRP A 41 -0.93 5.37 9.30
N ASP A 42 -1.54 6.21 8.47
CA ASP A 42 -2.89 6.71 8.71
C ASP A 42 -3.97 5.74 8.21
N SER A 43 -3.66 4.99 7.14
CA SER A 43 -4.59 4.16 6.39
C SER A 43 -3.87 3.04 5.63
N CYS A 44 -4.63 2.02 5.21
CA CYS A 44 -4.13 0.96 4.31
C CYS A 44 -4.70 1.19 2.91
N ASP A 45 -3.83 1.32 1.90
CA ASP A 45 -4.27 1.38 0.49
C ASP A 45 -4.70 0.00 -0.03
N ILE A 46 -4.03 -1.06 0.42
CA ILE A 46 -4.27 -2.45 0.02
C ILE A 46 -4.28 -3.31 1.28
N ILE A 47 -5.28 -4.18 1.41
CA ILE A 47 -5.38 -5.18 2.47
C ILE A 47 -5.24 -6.56 1.84
N LEU A 48 -4.24 -7.32 2.30
CA LEU A 48 -4.06 -8.73 1.92
C LEU A 48 -4.78 -9.60 2.94
N VAL A 49 -5.84 -10.28 2.51
CA VAL A 49 -6.54 -11.29 3.33
C VAL A 49 -6.13 -12.66 2.82
N THR A 50 -5.31 -13.39 3.59
CA THR A 50 -4.94 -14.77 3.31
C THR A 50 -5.84 -15.71 4.11
N GLY A 51 -6.21 -16.85 3.50
CA GLY A 51 -7.06 -17.87 4.10
C GLY A 51 -6.27 -19.09 4.60
N ASP A 52 -5.12 -18.89 5.25
CA ASP A 52 -4.20 -19.96 5.68
C ASP A 52 -4.28 -20.30 7.18
N ALA A 53 -5.36 -19.92 7.86
CA ALA A 53 -5.65 -20.43 9.19
C ALA A 53 -6.17 -21.87 9.13
N TYR A 54 -5.25 -22.83 8.98
CA TYR A 54 -5.49 -24.22 9.37
C TYR A 54 -4.35 -24.70 10.28
N ILE A 55 -4.25 -24.08 11.46
CA ILE A 55 -3.56 -24.69 12.61
C ILE A 55 -4.63 -25.38 13.43
N ASP A 56 -5.10 -26.52 12.94
CA ASP A 56 -5.84 -27.52 13.72
C ASP A 56 -5.49 -28.90 13.14
N HIS A 57 -4.26 -29.34 13.39
CA HIS A 57 -3.98 -30.76 13.34
C HIS A 57 -3.20 -31.17 14.61
N PRO A 58 -3.76 -32.05 15.47
CA PRO A 58 -3.16 -32.44 16.76
C PRO A 58 -1.92 -33.35 16.62
N SER A 59 -1.23 -33.32 15.47
CA SER A 59 -0.11 -34.21 15.13
C SER A 59 1.23 -33.48 14.89
N PHE A 60 1.32 -32.20 15.27
CA PHE A 60 2.61 -31.48 15.32
C PHE A 60 2.86 -30.95 16.75
N GLY A 61 2.98 -31.90 17.69
CA GLY A 61 3.68 -31.71 18.96
C GLY A 61 5.12 -32.18 18.86
#